data_AF-L7F919-F1
#
_entry.id   AF-L7F919-F1
#
_cell.length_a   1.000
_cell.length_b   1.000
_cell.length_c   1.000
_cell.angle_alpha   90.00
_cell.angle_beta   90.00
_cell.angle_gamma   90.00
#
_symmetry.space_group_name_H-M   'P 1'
#
loop_
_entity.id
_entity.type
_entity.pdbx_description
1 polymer ?
#
loop_
_entity_poly.entity_id
_entity_poly.type
_entity_poly.pdbx_seq_one_letter_code
_entity_poly.pdbx_strand_id
1 'polypeptide(L)' 'MADGFRAVVPVRDSKAPHGPELCFGNVSWAVFIGELKA' A
#
# COMPACT_ATOMS: atom_id res chain seq x y z
N MET A 1 -6.58 11.39 1.57
CA MET A 1 -6.26 10.49 2.69
C MET A 1 -7.29 9.38 2.70
N ALA A 2 -6.84 8.12 2.70
CA ALA A 2 -7.69 6.93 2.63
C ALA A 2 -8.38 6.62 3.98
N ASP A 3 -9.21 7.55 4.47
CA ASP A 3 -9.94 7.43 5.75
C ASP A 3 -11.18 6.51 5.67
N GLY A 4 -11.17 5.50 4.78
CA GLY A 4 -12.36 4.68 4.54
C GLY A 4 -12.10 3.26 4.07
N PHE A 5 -10.85 2.84 3.99
CA PHE A 5 -10.45 1.64 3.28
C PHE A 5 -9.87 0.61 4.24
N ARG A 6 -10.71 0.07 5.12
CA ARG A 6 -10.33 -0.93 6.14
C ARG A 6 -9.71 -2.22 5.55
N ALA A 7 -9.75 -2.39 4.23
CA ALA A 7 -9.29 -3.58 3.50
C ALA A 7 -8.09 -3.34 2.58
N VAL A 8 -7.60 -2.09 2.40
CA VAL A 8 -6.45 -1.82 1.52
C VAL A 8 -5.37 -0.98 2.20
N VAL A 9 -4.14 -1.12 1.71
CA VAL A 9 -2.94 -0.42 2.12
C VAL A 9 -2.57 0.59 1.03
N PRO A 10 -2.67 1.90 1.28
CA PRO A 10 -2.20 2.92 0.35
C PRO A 10 -0.67 3.02 0.39
N VAL A 11 -0.04 3.09 -0.78
CA VAL A 11 1.40 3.26 -0.98
C VAL A 11 1.62 4.50 -1.83
N ARG A 12 2.40 5.44 -1.31
CA ARG A 12 2.76 6.68 -2.02
C ARG A 12 3.99 6.47 -2.88
N ASP A 13 3.96 7.01 -4.09
CA ASP A 13 5.16 7.13 -4.92
C ASP A 13 6.08 8.21 -4.35
N SER A 14 7.33 7.86 -4.05
CA SER A 14 8.29 8.78 -3.44
C SER A 14 8.79 9.86 -4.41
N LYS A 15 8.66 9.64 -5.73
CA LYS A 15 9.08 10.59 -6.77
C LYS A 15 7.94 11.51 -7.23
N ALA A 16 6.70 11.20 -6.90
CA ALA A 16 5.51 11.99 -7.14
C ALA A 16 4.68 12.15 -5.85
N PRO A 17 5.18 12.90 -4.85
CA PRO A 17 4.57 12.97 -3.50
C PRO A 17 3.18 13.62 -3.46
N HIS A 18 2.79 14.30 -4.55
CA HIS A 18 1.47 14.91 -4.74
C HIS A 18 0.59 14.14 -5.75
N GLY A 19 1.10 13.04 -6.29
CA GLY A 19 0.38 12.15 -7.20
C GLY A 19 -0.60 11.22 -6.46
N PRO A 20 -1.35 10.39 -7.22
CA PRO A 20 -2.28 9.43 -6.66
C PRO A 20 -1.56 8.32 -5.88
N GLU A 21 -2.26 7.76 -4.88
CA GLU A 21 -1.78 6.62 -4.10
C GLU A 21 -2.15 5.29 -4.78
N LEU A 22 -1.26 4.31 -4.70
CA LEU A 22 -1.55 2.93 -5.12
C LEU A 22 -2.17 2.17 -3.94
N CYS A 23 -3.32 1.55 -4.12
CA CYS A 23 -3.99 0.79 -3.07
C CYS A 23 -3.84 -0.72 -3.29
N PHE A 24 -3.28 -1.43 -2.31
CA PHE A 24 -3.12 -2.88 -2.33
C PHE A 24 -4.06 -3.56 -1.33
N GLY A 25 -4.55 -4.75 -1.62
CA GLY A 25 -5.27 -5.54 -0.61
C GLY A 25 -4.40 -5.85 0.60
N ASN A 26 -4.99 -5.88 1.79
CA ASN A 26 -4.28 -6.21 3.04
C ASN A 26 -3.53 -7.55 2.98
N VAL A 27 -4.16 -8.60 2.45
CA VAL A 27 -3.58 -9.94 2.31
C VAL A 27 -2.40 -9.92 1.34
N SER A 28 -2.58 -9.31 0.17
CA SER A 28 -1.50 -9.21 -0.83
C SER A 28 -0.30 -8.43 -0.31
N TRP A 29 -0.53 -7.35 0.46
CA TRP A 29 0.55 -6.56 1.06
C TRP A 29 1.30 -7.34 2.14
N ALA A 30 0.58 -8.07 3.00
CA ALA A 30 1.19 -8.91 4.03
C ALA A 30 2.09 -10.00 3.44
N VAL A 31 1.63 -10.67 2.37
CA VAL A 31 2.43 -11.68 1.64
C VAL A 31 3.70 -11.05 1.07
N PHE A 32 3.58 -9.91 0.36
CA PHE A 32 4.72 -9.21 -0.23
C PHE A 32 5.79 -8.84 0.81
N ILE A 33 5.39 -8.29 1.96
CA ILE A 33 6.31 -7.94 3.04
C ILE A 33 6.94 -9.19 3.68
N GLY A 34 6.20 -10.30 3.76
CA GLY A 34 6.72 -11.59 4.21
C GLY A 34 7.89 -12.07 3.35
N GLU A 35 7.71 -12.04 2.02
CA GLU A 35 8.75 -12.41 1.06
C GLU A 35 9.97 -11.48 1.11
N LEU A 36 9.79 -10.19 1.39
CA LEU A 36 10.90 -9.23 1.53
C LEU A 36 11.78 -9.46 2.77
N LYS A 37 11.27 -10.18 3.78
CA LYS A 37 11.94 -10.38 5.07
C LYS A 37 12.60 -11.75 5.21
N ALA A 38 12.43 -12.62 4.23
CA ALA A 38 13.13 -13.90 4.13
C ALA A 38 14.61 -13.68 3.79
#